data_AF-A0A3D1EQM6-F1
#
_entry.id   AF-A0A3D1EQM6-F1
#
_cell.length_a   1.000
_cell.length_b   1.000
_cell.length_c   1.000
_cell.angle_alpha   90.00
_cell.angle_beta   90.00
_cell.angle_gamma   90.00
#
_symmetry.space_group_name_H-M   'P 1'
#
loop_
_entity.id
_entity.type
_entity.pdbx_description
1 polymer ?
#
loop_
_entity_poly.entity_id
_entity_poly.type
_entity_poly.pdbx_seq_one_letter_code
_entity_poly.pdbx_strand_id
1 'polypeptide(L)'
;MKSGVVLPVVLLVGVSVLLSAAGLFALSSPAAERGWQRNQLAQRQADIRSALEVLRLHLGRQRATVLRGGVPEVESSWILRETDQGDLILRLVDSDPTGVCSPLRSESGRLDLRVTPKAWWDRVPELTPFSGDLTKARQATSVRSLLQSNMSFEDFAQIEPLLTVHAEEPELQMDGRQRLSLGGEWNNEISARVAERFGQAASDVLSGLSSRGQMPQDVGDLVRVLQSFNVPVLDWVEILDAFAFEADVARGRIDVNTAPETVLAAIPGIGSAAAEIVSVRSSLAEQERSTIVWPVLRGIIPAEDFDQCAVHLTTRSFRWRVDFELGVVGEDQENFLSPPGRIRCVVDLGTPRPSLASWRSLNLDTTVQGLVMEQRAQDAEEAPNSLNDVKPSRRPRTRPRRGRPAASDPEPSSEPLRAPARSRPPNA
;
A
#
# COMPACT_ATOMS: atom_id res chain seq x y z
N MET A 1 19.00 -16.45 86.53
CA MET A 1 18.73 -15.87 85.19
C MET A 1 18.21 -16.99 84.30
N LYS A 2 16.99 -16.87 83.75
CA LYS A 2 16.28 -17.95 83.07
C LYS A 2 16.73 -18.04 81.60
N SER A 3 17.70 -18.90 81.30
CA SER A 3 18.23 -19.14 79.94
C SER A 3 17.25 -19.86 78.99
N GLY A 4 15.97 -20.02 79.35
CA GLY A 4 14.97 -20.75 78.55
C GLY A 4 14.09 -19.89 77.62
N VAL A 5 14.13 -18.56 77.72
CA VAL A 5 13.22 -17.66 76.97
C VAL A 5 13.92 -16.92 75.81
N VAL A 6 15.25 -16.91 75.79
CA VAL A 6 16.02 -16.15 74.79
C VAL A 6 15.97 -16.82 73.41
N LEU A 7 15.99 -18.15 73.34
CA LEU A 7 15.99 -18.90 72.08
C LEU A 7 14.71 -18.69 71.24
N PRO A 8 13.48 -18.79 71.78
CA PRO A 8 12.27 -18.61 70.98
C PRO A 8 12.09 -17.17 70.47
N VAL A 9 12.51 -16.16 71.23
CA VAL A 9 12.39 -14.75 70.83
C VAL A 9 13.33 -14.43 69.65
N VAL A 10 14.57 -14.92 69.69
CA VAL A 10 15.53 -14.72 68.59
C VAL A 10 15.06 -15.43 67.31
N LEU A 11 14.46 -16.62 67.44
CA LEU A 11 13.91 -17.37 66.32
C LEU A 11 12.72 -16.65 65.69
N LEU A 12 11.84 -16.05 66.50
CA LEU A 12 10.67 -15.29 66.03
C LEU A 12 11.09 -13.99 65.30
N VAL A 13 12.09 -13.28 65.83
CA VAL A 13 12.67 -12.10 65.16
C VAL A 13 13.37 -12.51 63.85
N GLY A 14 14.14 -13.60 63.85
CA GLY A 14 14.79 -14.11 62.65
C GLY A 14 13.79 -14.49 61.55
N VAL A 15 12.71 -15.18 61.91
CA VAL A 15 11.62 -15.54 60.99
C VAL A 15 10.87 -14.30 60.50
N SER A 16 10.61 -13.32 61.35
CA SER A 16 9.96 -12.05 60.94
C SER A 16 10.82 -11.24 59.97
N VAL A 17 12.14 -11.20 60.17
CA VAL A 17 13.07 -10.52 59.26
C VAL A 17 13.16 -11.27 57.92
N LEU A 18 13.21 -12.60 57.94
CA LEU A 18 13.19 -13.43 56.73
C LEU A 18 11.88 -13.27 55.94
N LEU A 19 10.73 -13.25 56.61
CA LEU A 19 9.43 -13.06 55.97
C LEU A 19 9.27 -11.64 55.40
N SER A 20 9.82 -10.63 56.08
CA SER A 20 9.83 -9.24 55.59
C SER A 20 10.73 -9.08 54.37
N ALA A 21 11.91 -9.70 54.37
CA ALA A 21 12.83 -9.71 53.23
C ALA A 21 12.22 -10.48 52.03
N ALA A 22 11.61 -11.64 52.26
CA ALA A 22 10.91 -12.40 51.23
C ALA A 22 9.71 -11.63 50.65
N GLY A 23 8.94 -10.94 51.50
CA GLY A 23 7.84 -10.07 51.07
C GLY A 23 8.29 -8.88 50.23
N LEU A 24 9.41 -8.24 50.59
CA LEU A 24 9.98 -7.15 49.78
C LEU A 24 10.48 -7.66 48.42
N PHE A 25 11.12 -8.82 48.39
CA PHE A 25 11.64 -9.45 47.17
C PHE A 25 10.50 -9.89 46.22
N ALA A 26 9.42 -10.45 46.78
CA ALA A 26 8.23 -10.87 46.04
C ALA A 26 7.44 -9.68 45.48
N LEU A 27 7.51 -8.50 46.12
CA LEU A 27 6.89 -7.27 45.62
C LEU A 27 7.79 -6.53 44.61
N SER A 28 9.12 -6.67 44.69
CA SER A 28 10.06 -6.03 43.78
C SER A 28 10.27 -6.77 42.46
N SER A 29 10.24 -8.11 42.44
CA SER A 29 10.42 -8.90 41.20
C SER A 29 9.41 -8.53 40.11
N PRO A 30 8.10 -8.46 40.40
CA PRO A 30 7.10 -8.08 39.39
C PRO A 30 7.24 -6.63 38.94
N ALA A 31 7.78 -5.73 39.77
CA ALA A 31 7.98 -4.33 39.40
C ALA A 31 9.22 -4.16 38.50
N ALA A 32 10.32 -4.86 38.80
CA ALA A 32 11.54 -4.87 38.01
C ALA A 32 11.32 -5.54 36.64
N GLU A 33 10.63 -6.69 36.60
CA GLU A 33 10.27 -7.39 35.36
C GLU A 33 9.35 -6.54 34.47
N ARG A 34 8.33 -5.88 35.06
CA ARG A 34 7.46 -4.95 34.31
C ARG A 34 8.23 -3.73 33.81
N GLY A 35 9.21 -3.23 34.56
CA GLY A 35 10.08 -2.13 34.13
C GLY A 35 10.98 -2.53 32.96
N TRP A 36 11.60 -3.71 33.03
CA TRP A 36 12.45 -4.25 31.98
C TRP A 36 11.68 -4.51 30.68
N GLN A 37 10.51 -5.14 30.76
CA GLN A 37 9.63 -5.37 29.60
C GLN A 37 9.20 -4.06 28.93
N ARG A 38 8.85 -3.02 29.72
CA ARG A 38 8.50 -1.69 29.20
C ARG A 38 9.68 -1.03 28.50
N ASN A 39 10.88 -1.10 29.09
CA ASN A 39 12.08 -0.53 28.50
C ASN A 39 12.45 -1.22 27.18
N GLN A 40 12.31 -2.54 27.10
CA GLN A 40 12.54 -3.27 25.84
C GLN A 40 11.54 -2.89 24.74
N LEU A 41 10.25 -2.74 25.08
CA LEU A 41 9.26 -2.30 24.10
C LEU A 41 9.54 -0.88 23.62
N ALA A 42 9.88 0.04 24.52
CA ALA A 42 10.24 1.41 24.20
C ALA A 42 11.49 1.46 23.30
N GLN A 43 12.51 0.66 23.61
CA GLN A 43 13.73 0.55 22.81
C GLN A 43 13.42 0.02 21.40
N ARG A 44 12.65 -1.08 21.28
CA ARG A 44 12.24 -1.62 19.98
C ARG A 44 11.46 -0.60 19.15
N GLN A 45 10.58 0.18 19.78
CA GLN A 45 9.86 1.25 19.09
C GLN A 45 10.80 2.37 18.62
N ALA A 46 11.82 2.73 19.40
CA ALA A 46 12.83 3.69 19.00
C ALA A 46 13.65 3.16 17.81
N ASP A 47 14.08 1.91 17.86
CA ASP A 47 14.84 1.26 16.78
C ASP A 47 14.05 1.24 15.46
N ILE A 48 12.76 0.88 15.51
CA ILE A 48 11.86 0.93 14.34
C ILE A 48 11.73 2.36 13.79
N ARG A 49 11.57 3.37 14.66
CA ARG A 49 11.48 4.76 14.20
C ARG A 49 12.76 5.21 13.52
N SER A 50 13.93 4.87 14.06
CA SER A 50 15.23 5.18 13.44
C SER A 50 15.34 4.56 12.05
N ALA A 51 14.99 3.27 11.92
CA ALA A 51 14.92 2.56 10.65
C ALA A 51 14.01 3.27 9.62
N LEU A 52 12.78 3.59 10.02
CA LEU A 52 11.80 4.26 9.16
C LEU A 52 12.27 5.66 8.73
N GLU A 53 12.91 6.41 9.62
CA GLU A 53 13.46 7.74 9.32
C GLU A 53 14.64 7.68 8.34
N VAL A 54 15.54 6.71 8.48
CA VAL A 54 16.64 6.49 7.53
C VAL A 54 16.08 6.26 6.12
N LEU A 55 15.11 5.34 5.97
CA LEU A 55 14.48 5.07 4.67
C LEU A 55 13.73 6.29 4.12
N ARG A 56 12.97 6.99 4.96
CA ARG A 56 12.21 8.19 4.59
C ARG A 56 13.12 9.29 4.04
N LEU A 57 14.24 9.56 4.73
CA LEU A 57 15.20 10.58 4.33
C LEU A 57 16.02 10.15 3.11
N HIS A 58 16.41 8.88 3.05
CA HIS A 58 17.20 8.35 1.93
C HIS A 58 16.43 8.40 0.61
N LEU A 59 15.19 7.90 0.59
CA LEU A 59 14.32 7.98 -0.59
C LEU A 59 13.90 9.42 -0.88
N GLY A 60 13.69 10.22 0.18
CA GLY A 60 13.36 11.65 0.08
C GLY A 60 14.37 12.47 -0.72
N ARG A 61 15.67 12.20 -0.55
CA ARG A 61 16.75 12.88 -1.30
C ARG A 61 16.68 12.60 -2.82
N GLN A 62 15.98 11.54 -3.22
CA GLN A 62 15.88 11.09 -4.61
C GLN A 62 14.55 11.46 -5.27
N ARG A 63 13.76 12.37 -4.67
CA ARG A 63 12.48 12.82 -5.23
C ARG A 63 12.60 13.35 -6.67
N ALA A 64 13.72 13.99 -7.02
CA ALA A 64 13.96 14.47 -8.38
C ALA A 64 14.16 13.34 -9.41
N THR A 65 14.66 12.18 -8.98
CA THR A 65 14.72 10.96 -9.80
C THR A 65 13.30 10.44 -10.06
N VAL A 66 12.47 10.38 -9.02
CA VAL A 66 11.07 9.94 -9.12
C VAL A 66 10.24 10.86 -10.01
N LEU A 67 10.43 12.17 -9.92
CA LEU A 67 9.75 13.15 -10.79
C LEU A 67 9.96 12.89 -12.28
N ARG A 68 11.13 12.35 -12.64
CA ARG A 68 11.51 12.00 -14.02
C ARG A 68 11.14 10.56 -14.42
N GLY A 69 10.44 9.82 -13.55
CA GLY A 69 10.08 8.41 -13.80
C GLY A 69 11.20 7.42 -13.51
N GLY A 70 12.22 7.83 -12.75
CA GLY A 70 13.28 6.95 -12.28
C GLY A 70 12.89 6.19 -11.00
N VAL A 71 13.52 5.04 -10.81
CA VAL A 71 13.45 4.22 -9.60
C VAL A 71 14.51 4.74 -8.60
N PRO A 72 14.16 5.03 -7.34
CA PRO A 72 15.14 5.36 -6.31
C PRO A 72 16.08 4.20 -6.02
N GLU A 73 17.33 4.51 -5.70
CA GLU A 73 18.34 3.54 -5.29
C GLU A 73 18.37 3.38 -3.77
N VAL A 74 18.64 2.16 -3.31
CA VAL A 74 18.76 1.83 -1.89
C VAL A 74 19.92 0.89 -1.63
N GLU A 75 20.56 1.05 -0.47
CA GLU A 75 21.56 0.11 0.00
C GLU A 75 20.87 -1.15 0.54
N SER A 76 21.55 -2.30 0.50
CA SER A 76 21.00 -3.55 1.00
C SER A 76 20.91 -3.59 2.52
N SER A 77 21.74 -2.81 3.22
CA SER A 77 21.73 -2.72 4.68
C SER A 77 22.27 -1.38 5.18
N TRP A 78 21.87 -1.01 6.41
CA TRP A 78 22.38 0.15 7.14
C TRP A 78 22.65 -0.22 8.59
N ILE A 79 23.78 0.28 9.12
CA ILE A 79 24.04 0.29 10.55
C ILE A 79 23.33 1.51 11.14
N LEU A 80 22.35 1.27 12.02
CA LEU A 80 21.58 2.34 12.66
C LEU A 80 22.26 2.84 13.92
N ARG A 81 22.87 1.93 14.70
CA ARG A 81 23.52 2.24 15.98
C ARG A 81 24.41 1.07 16.43
N GLU A 82 25.56 1.38 16.99
CA GLU A 82 26.41 0.43 17.70
C GLU A 82 25.86 0.12 19.10
N THR A 83 25.89 -1.13 19.52
CA THR A 83 25.45 -1.60 20.84
C THR A 83 26.54 -2.44 21.50
N ASP A 84 26.46 -2.62 22.82
CA ASP A 84 27.41 -3.48 23.55
C ASP A 84 27.44 -4.94 23.05
N GLN A 85 26.36 -5.38 22.38
CA GLN A 85 26.21 -6.73 21.83
C GLN A 85 26.59 -6.83 20.35
N GLY A 86 26.84 -5.69 19.68
CA GLY A 86 27.07 -5.61 18.24
C GLY A 86 26.22 -4.52 17.58
N ASP A 87 26.05 -4.57 16.26
CA ASP A 87 25.45 -3.50 15.49
C ASP A 87 23.94 -3.70 15.32
N LEU A 88 23.14 -2.69 15.65
CA LEU A 88 21.74 -2.64 15.24
C LEU A 88 21.69 -2.30 13.76
N ILE A 89 21.28 -3.27 12.94
CA ILE A 89 21.20 -3.10 11.49
C ILE A 89 19.76 -3.15 10.99
N LEU A 90 19.53 -2.42 9.91
CA LEU A 90 18.41 -2.60 9.00
C LEU A 90 18.93 -3.34 7.77
N ARG A 91 18.27 -4.41 7.36
CA ARG A 91 18.60 -5.19 6.15
C ARG A 91 17.37 -5.28 5.26
N LEU A 92 17.47 -4.86 4.01
CA LEU A 92 16.36 -4.92 3.08
C LEU A 92 16.04 -6.35 2.69
N VAL A 93 14.74 -6.62 2.55
CA VAL A 93 14.22 -7.87 2.05
C VAL A 93 13.63 -7.60 0.67
N ASP A 94 14.13 -8.28 -0.34
CA ASP A 94 13.53 -8.20 -1.66
C ASP A 94 12.12 -8.78 -1.63
N SER A 95 11.15 -7.95 -2.00
CA SER A 95 9.74 -8.28 -2.05
C SER A 95 9.11 -7.89 -3.39
N ASP A 96 9.93 -7.51 -4.37
CA ASP A 96 9.49 -7.21 -5.72
C ASP A 96 9.46 -8.49 -6.57
N PRO A 97 8.28 -9.04 -6.87
CA PRO A 97 8.18 -10.27 -7.68
C PRO A 97 8.66 -10.06 -9.13
N THR A 98 8.78 -8.81 -9.58
CA THR A 98 9.24 -8.49 -10.94
C THR A 98 10.75 -8.33 -11.05
N GLY A 99 11.43 -8.11 -9.92
CA GLY A 99 12.85 -7.77 -9.86
C GLY A 99 13.23 -6.42 -10.48
N VAL A 100 12.27 -5.63 -10.99
CA VAL A 100 12.56 -4.37 -11.71
C VAL A 100 12.98 -3.25 -10.78
N CYS A 101 12.35 -3.17 -9.61
CA CYS A 101 12.63 -2.15 -8.61
C CYS A 101 13.36 -2.72 -7.39
N SER A 102 13.76 -3.99 -7.43
CA SER A 102 14.34 -4.71 -6.29
C SER A 102 15.43 -3.89 -5.58
N PRO A 103 15.41 -3.82 -4.23
CA PRO A 103 14.46 -4.45 -3.31
C PRO A 103 13.20 -3.59 -3.03
N LEU A 104 13.06 -2.44 -3.69
CA LEU A 104 11.88 -1.58 -3.58
C LEU A 104 10.72 -2.12 -4.39
N ARG A 105 9.52 -1.65 -4.07
CA ARG A 105 8.34 -1.95 -4.86
C ARG A 105 7.49 -0.70 -5.12
N SER A 106 7.25 -0.43 -6.39
CA SER A 106 6.35 0.63 -6.84
C SER A 106 4.90 0.36 -6.39
N GLU A 107 4.25 1.36 -5.79
CA GLU A 107 2.79 1.30 -5.55
C GLU A 107 2.01 1.59 -6.84
N SER A 108 2.49 2.49 -7.72
CA SER A 108 1.87 2.72 -9.04
C SER A 108 2.02 1.54 -10.02
N GLY A 109 2.90 0.57 -9.77
CA GLY A 109 3.00 -0.66 -10.58
C GLY A 109 1.86 -1.67 -10.34
N ARG A 110 0.83 -1.31 -9.56
CA ARG A 110 -0.20 -2.24 -9.06
C ARG A 110 -1.60 -1.65 -9.18
N LEU A 111 -2.60 -2.52 -9.11
CA LEU A 111 -4.01 -2.14 -9.20
C LEU A 111 -4.49 -1.53 -7.88
N ASP A 112 -4.95 -0.27 -7.93
CA ASP A 112 -5.52 0.40 -6.76
C ASP A 112 -6.93 -0.12 -6.47
N LEU A 113 -7.06 -0.83 -5.36
CA LEU A 113 -8.31 -1.41 -4.89
C LEU A 113 -9.46 -0.40 -4.85
N ARG A 114 -9.17 0.87 -4.60
CA ARG A 114 -10.18 1.93 -4.40
C ARG A 114 -10.79 2.41 -5.71
N VAL A 115 -10.04 2.37 -6.82
CA VAL A 115 -10.45 2.99 -8.10
C VAL A 115 -10.43 2.05 -9.32
N THR A 116 -9.64 0.95 -9.32
CA THR A 116 -9.55 0.02 -10.46
C THR A 116 -10.90 -0.60 -10.80
N PRO A 117 -11.48 -0.43 -12.00
CA PRO A 117 -12.81 -0.94 -12.35
C PRO A 117 -12.97 -2.47 -12.17
N LYS A 118 -14.18 -2.95 -11.86
CA LYS A 118 -14.43 -4.39 -11.65
C LYS A 118 -14.01 -5.24 -12.85
N ALA A 119 -14.28 -4.75 -14.06
CA ALA A 119 -13.96 -5.43 -15.30
C ALA A 119 -12.46 -5.74 -15.46
N TRP A 120 -11.58 -5.03 -14.75
CA TRP A 120 -10.13 -5.30 -14.80
C TRP A 120 -9.76 -6.49 -13.93
N TRP A 121 -10.38 -6.64 -12.76
CA TRP A 121 -10.15 -7.81 -11.91
C TRP A 121 -10.57 -9.09 -12.62
N ASP A 122 -11.65 -9.03 -13.41
CA ASP A 122 -12.13 -10.17 -14.20
C ASP A 122 -11.18 -10.56 -15.36
N ARG A 123 -10.23 -9.68 -15.72
CA ARG A 123 -9.18 -9.94 -16.74
C ARG A 123 -7.90 -10.53 -16.16
N VAL A 124 -7.74 -10.50 -14.84
CA VAL A 124 -6.55 -11.01 -14.15
C VAL A 124 -6.92 -12.36 -13.51
N PRO A 125 -6.43 -13.49 -14.03
CA PRO A 125 -6.86 -14.83 -13.58
C PRO A 125 -6.77 -15.03 -12.06
N GLU A 126 -5.74 -14.47 -11.43
CA GLU A 126 -5.49 -14.55 -9.98
C GLU A 126 -6.52 -13.75 -9.17
N LEU A 127 -7.10 -12.69 -9.74
CA LEU A 127 -8.05 -11.80 -9.06
C LEU A 127 -9.52 -12.15 -9.36
N THR A 128 -9.80 -12.79 -10.49
CA THR A 128 -11.16 -13.14 -10.94
C THR A 128 -11.99 -13.84 -9.85
N PRO A 129 -11.48 -14.86 -9.12
CA PRO A 129 -12.23 -15.54 -8.06
C PRO A 129 -12.65 -14.60 -6.91
N PHE A 130 -11.94 -13.49 -6.72
CA PHE A 130 -12.12 -12.57 -5.60
C PHE A 130 -12.77 -11.24 -5.99
N SER A 131 -13.18 -11.07 -7.25
CA SER A 131 -13.72 -9.79 -7.78
C SER A 131 -14.87 -9.21 -6.92
N GLY A 132 -15.73 -10.07 -6.37
CA GLY A 132 -16.81 -9.66 -5.47
C GLY A 132 -16.32 -9.10 -4.13
N ASP A 133 -15.27 -9.69 -3.54
CA ASP A 133 -14.66 -9.24 -2.30
C ASP A 133 -13.85 -7.96 -2.51
N LEU A 134 -13.11 -7.87 -3.62
CA LEU A 134 -12.41 -6.65 -4.04
C LEU A 134 -13.40 -5.47 -4.22
N THR A 135 -14.58 -5.73 -4.78
CA THR A 135 -15.65 -4.71 -4.91
C THR A 135 -16.10 -4.18 -3.55
N LYS A 136 -16.24 -5.05 -2.54
CA LYS A 136 -16.69 -4.63 -1.20
C LYS A 136 -15.59 -3.87 -0.45
N ALA A 137 -14.32 -4.16 -0.74
CA ALA A 137 -13.17 -3.58 -0.07
C ALA A 137 -12.72 -2.21 -0.63
N ARG A 138 -13.52 -1.56 -1.47
CA ARG A 138 -13.23 -0.24 -2.07
C ARG A 138 -12.90 0.88 -1.08
N GLN A 139 -13.43 0.79 0.14
CA GLN A 139 -13.22 1.76 1.21
C GLN A 139 -12.06 1.38 2.15
N ALA A 140 -11.36 0.28 1.87
CA ALA A 140 -10.27 -0.18 2.70
C ALA A 140 -9.11 0.82 2.69
N THR A 141 -8.53 1.05 3.87
CA THR A 141 -7.29 1.82 4.05
C THR A 141 -6.05 0.95 3.93
N SER A 142 -6.23 -0.35 3.67
CA SER A 142 -5.18 -1.35 3.55
C SER A 142 -5.69 -2.54 2.75
N VAL A 143 -4.87 -3.08 1.85
CA VAL A 143 -5.17 -4.34 1.13
C VAL A 143 -5.43 -5.49 2.11
N ARG A 144 -4.78 -5.46 3.29
CA ARG A 144 -4.94 -6.48 4.34
C ARG A 144 -6.37 -6.61 4.86
N SER A 145 -7.21 -5.59 4.70
CA SER A 145 -8.64 -5.69 5.05
C SER A 145 -9.36 -6.81 4.31
N LEU A 146 -8.80 -7.32 3.19
CA LEU A 146 -9.30 -8.52 2.52
C LEU A 146 -9.20 -9.78 3.37
N LEU A 147 -8.27 -9.89 4.33
CA LEU A 147 -8.23 -11.01 5.28
C LEU A 147 -9.42 -11.00 6.26
N GLN A 148 -10.19 -9.91 6.31
CA GLN A 148 -11.44 -9.85 7.08
C GLN A 148 -12.63 -10.39 6.26
N SER A 149 -12.48 -10.55 4.94
CA SER A 149 -13.40 -11.37 4.16
C SER A 149 -13.05 -12.85 4.36
N ASN A 150 -13.87 -13.77 3.84
CA ASN A 150 -13.61 -15.22 3.94
C ASN A 150 -12.40 -15.68 3.09
N MET A 151 -11.42 -14.82 2.84
CA MET A 151 -10.22 -15.07 2.07
C MET A 151 -9.17 -15.80 2.91
N SER A 152 -8.58 -16.87 2.37
CA SER A 152 -7.50 -17.57 3.05
C SER A 152 -6.20 -16.73 3.01
N PHE A 153 -5.25 -17.04 3.90
CA PHE A 153 -3.95 -16.37 3.88
C PHE A 153 -3.15 -16.71 2.61
N GLU A 154 -3.29 -17.92 2.08
CA GLU A 154 -2.62 -18.36 0.86
C GLU A 154 -3.13 -17.57 -0.36
N ASP A 155 -4.46 -17.47 -0.50
CA ASP A 155 -5.08 -16.64 -1.53
C ASP A 155 -4.64 -15.18 -1.42
N PHE A 156 -4.64 -14.65 -0.20
CA PHE A 156 -4.19 -13.28 0.06
C PHE A 156 -2.73 -13.08 -0.34
N ALA A 157 -1.83 -14.00 0.02
CA ALA A 157 -0.41 -13.92 -0.33
C ALA A 157 -0.18 -13.95 -1.85
N GLN A 158 -1.03 -14.66 -2.59
CA GLN A 158 -0.99 -14.71 -4.05
C GLN A 158 -1.42 -13.37 -4.68
N ILE A 159 -2.48 -12.73 -4.18
CA ILE A 159 -3.06 -11.53 -4.82
C ILE A 159 -2.54 -10.20 -4.27
N GLU A 160 -2.06 -10.14 -3.03
CA GLU A 160 -1.50 -8.94 -2.41
C GLU A 160 -0.41 -8.27 -3.24
N PRO A 161 0.46 -9.04 -3.93
CA PRO A 161 1.40 -8.50 -4.90
C PRO A 161 0.79 -7.66 -6.03
N LEU A 162 -0.45 -7.90 -6.42
CA LEU A 162 -1.08 -7.23 -7.56
C LEU A 162 -1.85 -5.97 -7.14
N LEU A 163 -2.03 -5.77 -5.83
CA LEU A 163 -2.96 -4.80 -5.26
C LEU A 163 -2.27 -3.71 -4.46
N THR A 164 -2.90 -2.54 -4.42
CA THR A 164 -2.48 -1.40 -3.60
C THR A 164 -3.68 -0.56 -3.15
N VAL A 165 -3.46 0.33 -2.18
CA VAL A 165 -4.34 1.46 -1.82
C VAL A 165 -3.55 2.79 -1.87
N HIS A 166 -2.40 2.77 -2.51
CA HIS A 166 -1.36 3.81 -2.43
C HIS A 166 -0.92 4.32 -3.81
N ALA A 167 -1.52 3.88 -4.93
CA ALA A 167 -1.22 4.42 -6.25
C ALA A 167 -1.85 5.82 -6.40
N GLU A 168 -1.15 6.82 -5.86
CA GLU A 168 -1.51 8.23 -5.99
C GLU A 168 -0.29 9.01 -6.44
N GLU A 169 -0.53 9.96 -7.34
CA GLU A 169 0.48 10.76 -7.99
C GLU A 169 0.06 12.23 -7.95
N PRO A 170 0.90 13.15 -7.42
CA PRO A 170 0.62 14.57 -7.53
C PRO A 170 0.69 14.99 -9.01
N GLU A 171 -0.20 15.90 -9.43
CA GLU A 171 -0.25 16.38 -10.83
C GLU A 171 0.87 17.38 -11.13
N LEU A 172 2.11 16.88 -11.09
CA LEU A 172 3.34 17.62 -11.36
C LEU A 172 3.91 17.23 -12.73
N GLN A 173 4.52 18.20 -13.40
CA GLN A 173 5.35 17.98 -14.58
C GLN A 173 6.69 17.33 -14.18
N MET A 174 7.46 16.85 -15.16
CA MET A 174 8.77 16.26 -14.90
C MET A 174 9.76 17.24 -14.22
N ASP A 175 9.61 18.53 -14.46
CA ASP A 175 10.40 19.59 -13.83
C ASP A 175 9.90 20.00 -12.43
N GLY A 176 8.80 19.40 -11.95
CA GLY A 176 8.21 19.66 -10.65
C GLY A 176 7.23 20.83 -10.60
N ARG A 177 6.98 21.55 -11.71
CA ARG A 177 5.88 22.52 -11.79
C ARG A 177 4.53 21.84 -11.76
N GLN A 178 3.49 22.55 -11.32
CA GLN A 178 2.11 22.06 -11.42
C GLN A 178 1.70 21.90 -12.89
N ARG A 179 0.95 20.84 -13.18
CA ARG A 179 0.31 20.67 -14.48
C ARG A 179 -0.82 21.67 -14.65
N LEU A 180 -1.07 22.06 -15.89
CA LEU A 180 -2.18 22.93 -16.25
C LEU A 180 -3.47 22.10 -16.20
N SER A 181 -4.38 22.46 -15.30
CA SER A 181 -5.67 21.79 -15.20
C SER A 181 -6.57 22.17 -16.38
N LEU A 182 -6.98 21.18 -17.17
CA LEU A 182 -7.97 21.31 -18.26
C LEU A 182 -9.36 20.78 -17.88
N GLY A 183 -9.49 20.08 -16.75
CA GLY A 183 -10.78 19.58 -16.25
C GLY A 183 -11.68 20.66 -15.62
N GLY A 184 -11.18 21.89 -15.48
CA GLY A 184 -11.93 23.05 -14.96
C GLY A 184 -12.52 23.94 -16.05
N GLU A 185 -13.15 25.04 -15.64
CA GLU A 185 -13.67 26.05 -16.58
C GLU A 185 -12.51 26.74 -17.33
N TRP A 186 -12.58 26.70 -18.67
CA TRP A 186 -11.65 27.43 -19.54
C TRP A 186 -11.73 28.93 -19.27
N ASN A 187 -10.59 29.56 -19.03
CA ASN A 187 -10.50 30.98 -18.68
C ASN A 187 -9.27 31.66 -19.28
N ASN A 188 -9.19 32.98 -19.14
CA ASN A 188 -8.11 33.79 -19.71
C ASN A 188 -6.72 33.45 -19.17
N GLU A 189 -6.61 32.98 -17.92
CA GLU A 189 -5.33 32.58 -17.32
C GLU A 189 -4.82 31.28 -17.95
N ILE A 190 -5.68 30.27 -18.08
CA ILE A 190 -5.35 29.00 -18.74
C ILE A 190 -5.00 29.26 -20.21
N SER A 191 -5.82 30.05 -20.92
CA SER A 191 -5.57 30.45 -22.30
C SER A 191 -4.21 31.12 -22.48
N ALA A 192 -3.86 32.09 -21.62
CA ALA A 192 -2.57 32.78 -21.68
C ALA A 192 -1.40 31.82 -21.45
N ARG A 193 -1.50 30.90 -20.48
CA ARG A 193 -0.45 29.89 -20.21
C ARG A 193 -0.28 28.89 -21.35
N VAL A 194 -1.38 28.47 -21.97
CA VAL A 194 -1.33 27.60 -23.16
C VAL A 194 -0.70 28.36 -24.32
N ALA A 195 -1.09 29.62 -24.56
CA ALA A 195 -0.54 30.43 -25.64
C ALA A 195 0.96 30.71 -25.45
N GLU A 196 1.40 30.97 -24.22
CA GLU A 196 2.81 31.18 -23.88
C GLU A 196 3.66 29.93 -24.16
N ARG A 197 3.14 28.74 -23.80
CA ARG A 197 3.90 27.49 -23.91
C ARG A 197 3.83 26.84 -25.30
N PHE A 198 2.63 26.77 -25.86
CA PHE A 198 2.33 26.00 -27.07
C PHE A 198 1.91 26.89 -28.25
N GLY A 199 1.89 28.21 -28.07
CA GLY A 199 1.51 29.18 -29.09
C GLY A 199 0.02 29.47 -29.14
N GLN A 200 -0.32 30.62 -29.76
CA GLN A 200 -1.70 31.11 -29.83
C GLN A 200 -2.65 30.12 -30.53
N ALA A 201 -2.18 29.42 -31.56
CA ALA A 201 -2.99 28.43 -32.28
C ALA A 201 -3.50 27.30 -31.38
N ALA A 202 -2.68 26.80 -30.44
CA ALA A 202 -3.10 25.76 -29.49
C ALA A 202 -4.16 26.29 -28.52
N SER A 203 -3.99 27.54 -28.04
CA SER A 203 -4.99 28.21 -27.20
C SER A 203 -6.31 28.41 -27.95
N ASP A 204 -6.27 28.80 -29.22
CA ASP A 204 -7.46 29.02 -30.04
C ASP A 204 -8.22 27.71 -30.29
N VAL A 205 -7.51 26.58 -30.49
CA VAL A 205 -8.11 25.24 -30.62
C VAL A 205 -8.84 24.85 -29.33
N LEU A 206 -8.19 24.94 -28.17
CA LEU A 206 -8.81 24.60 -26.88
C LEU A 206 -9.98 25.54 -26.54
N SER A 207 -9.86 26.83 -26.84
CA SER A 207 -10.95 27.79 -26.72
C SER A 207 -12.14 27.41 -27.61
N GLY A 208 -11.86 26.97 -28.84
CA GLY A 208 -12.87 26.46 -29.77
C GLY A 208 -13.60 25.23 -29.23
N LEU A 209 -12.86 24.26 -28.69
CA LEU A 209 -13.43 23.07 -28.06
C LEU A 209 -14.29 23.42 -26.84
N SER A 210 -13.81 24.34 -25.98
CA SER A 210 -14.57 24.84 -24.84
C SER A 210 -15.89 25.49 -25.25
N SER A 211 -15.88 26.32 -26.30
CA SER A 211 -17.11 26.99 -26.78
C SER A 211 -18.18 26.01 -27.28
N ARG A 212 -17.77 24.79 -27.67
CA ARG A 212 -18.64 23.72 -28.14
C ARG A 212 -19.01 22.71 -27.06
N GLY A 213 -18.52 22.87 -25.83
CA GLY A 213 -18.67 21.88 -24.76
C GLY A 213 -17.95 20.55 -25.05
N GLN A 214 -16.85 20.60 -25.82
CA GLN A 214 -16.06 19.45 -26.25
C GLN A 214 -14.65 19.45 -25.64
N MET A 215 -14.48 20.07 -24.47
CA MET A 215 -13.17 20.04 -23.78
C MET A 215 -12.82 18.60 -23.39
N PRO A 216 -11.56 18.18 -23.57
CA PRO A 216 -11.09 16.89 -23.07
C PRO A 216 -11.37 16.75 -21.58
N GLN A 217 -11.93 15.62 -21.17
CA GLN A 217 -12.23 15.33 -19.76
C GLN A 217 -11.14 14.49 -19.10
N ASP A 218 -10.33 13.80 -19.91
CA ASP A 218 -9.20 13.01 -19.45
C ASP A 218 -8.06 12.98 -20.49
N VAL A 219 -6.98 12.27 -20.15
CA VAL A 219 -5.81 12.12 -21.02
C VAL A 219 -6.14 11.37 -22.31
N GLY A 220 -7.08 10.42 -22.28
CA GLY A 220 -7.52 9.69 -23.48
C GLY A 220 -8.25 10.62 -24.46
N ASP A 221 -9.16 11.46 -23.97
CA ASP A 221 -9.77 12.53 -24.78
C ASP A 221 -8.73 13.47 -25.40
N LEU A 222 -7.70 13.84 -24.63
CA LEU A 222 -6.63 14.70 -25.14
C LEU A 222 -5.86 14.00 -26.25
N VAL A 223 -5.54 12.71 -26.12
CA VAL A 223 -4.94 11.92 -27.20
C VAL A 223 -5.84 11.90 -28.44
N ARG A 224 -7.16 11.71 -28.29
CA ARG A 224 -8.11 11.79 -29.43
C ARG A 224 -8.08 13.14 -30.13
N VAL A 225 -7.97 14.24 -29.37
CA VAL A 225 -7.79 15.57 -29.96
C VAL A 225 -6.49 15.63 -30.76
N LEU A 226 -5.36 15.21 -30.19
CA LEU A 226 -4.05 15.21 -30.87
C LEU A 226 -4.07 14.39 -32.16
N GLN A 227 -4.68 13.21 -32.13
CA GLN A 227 -4.90 12.36 -33.31
C GLN A 227 -5.73 13.09 -34.38
N SER A 228 -6.84 13.73 -34.01
CA SER A 228 -7.73 14.43 -34.95
C SER A 228 -7.06 15.58 -35.70
N PHE A 229 -6.07 16.23 -35.05
CA PHE A 229 -5.26 17.30 -35.63
C PHE A 229 -3.98 16.78 -36.32
N ASN A 230 -3.78 15.46 -36.38
CA ASN A 230 -2.57 14.82 -36.91
C ASN A 230 -1.28 15.34 -36.27
N VAL A 231 -1.30 15.61 -34.96
CA VAL A 231 -0.11 16.05 -34.22
C VAL A 231 0.90 14.89 -34.22
N PRO A 232 2.18 15.13 -34.59
CA PRO A 232 3.21 14.10 -34.52
C PRO A 232 3.31 13.46 -33.13
N VAL A 233 3.45 12.13 -33.07
CA VAL A 233 3.52 11.37 -31.79
C VAL A 233 4.63 11.88 -30.87
N LEU A 234 5.75 12.34 -31.43
CA LEU A 234 6.85 12.90 -30.66
C LEU A 234 6.42 14.13 -29.84
N ASP A 235 5.54 14.97 -30.37
CA ASP A 235 5.06 16.18 -29.72
C ASP A 235 4.06 15.86 -28.59
N TRP A 236 3.47 14.65 -28.59
CA TRP A 236 2.57 14.22 -27.52
C TRP A 236 3.29 14.16 -26.17
N VAL A 237 4.60 13.90 -26.16
CA VAL A 237 5.39 13.79 -24.93
C VAL A 237 5.31 15.05 -24.08
N GLU A 238 5.54 16.22 -24.67
CA GLU A 238 5.48 17.48 -23.94
C GLU A 238 4.04 17.84 -23.55
N ILE A 239 3.10 17.61 -24.46
CA ILE A 239 1.69 17.98 -24.27
C ILE A 239 1.07 17.17 -23.12
N LEU A 240 1.29 15.85 -23.10
CA LEU A 240 0.73 14.97 -22.06
C LEU A 240 1.42 15.16 -20.70
N ASP A 241 2.67 15.64 -20.66
CA ASP A 241 3.28 16.02 -19.38
C ASP A 241 2.76 17.36 -18.84
N ALA A 242 2.30 18.26 -19.72
CA ALA A 242 1.90 19.61 -19.35
C ALA A 242 0.50 19.71 -18.72
N PHE A 243 -0.42 18.81 -19.07
CA PHE A 243 -1.83 18.92 -18.72
C PHE A 243 -2.27 17.89 -17.68
N ALA A 244 -3.25 18.28 -16.87
CA ALA A 244 -3.91 17.43 -15.88
C ALA A 244 -5.43 17.63 -15.93
N PHE A 245 -6.17 16.64 -15.43
CA PHE A 245 -7.64 16.64 -15.43
C PHE A 245 -8.24 16.51 -14.02
N GLU A 246 -7.44 16.06 -13.05
CA GLU A 246 -7.80 16.01 -11.63
C GLU A 246 -7.18 17.22 -10.89
N ALA A 247 -7.81 17.64 -9.79
CA ALA A 247 -7.48 18.92 -9.16
C ALA A 247 -6.11 18.96 -8.45
N ASP A 248 -5.67 17.86 -7.84
CA ASP A 248 -4.43 17.84 -7.03
C ASP A 248 -3.62 16.55 -7.17
N VAL A 249 -4.30 15.40 -7.29
CA VAL A 249 -3.70 14.08 -7.23
C VAL A 249 -4.46 13.13 -8.14
N ALA A 250 -3.75 12.51 -9.09
CA ALA A 250 -4.26 11.40 -9.89
C ALA A 250 -4.23 10.10 -9.09
N ARG A 251 -5.25 9.25 -9.26
CA ARG A 251 -5.34 7.96 -8.56
C ARG A 251 -5.41 6.78 -9.52
N GLY A 252 -4.74 5.69 -9.15
CA GLY A 252 -4.83 4.42 -9.85
C GLY A 252 -4.21 4.37 -11.25
N ARG A 253 -3.41 5.38 -11.63
CA ARG A 253 -2.55 5.28 -12.82
C ARG A 253 -1.49 4.20 -12.60
N ILE A 254 -1.24 3.44 -13.65
CA ILE A 254 -0.33 2.31 -13.67
C ILE A 254 1.00 2.73 -14.28
N ASP A 255 2.06 2.54 -13.52
CA ASP A 255 3.42 2.81 -13.97
C ASP A 255 3.85 1.76 -14.99
N VAL A 256 3.88 2.16 -16.26
CA VAL A 256 4.22 1.29 -17.39
C VAL A 256 5.64 0.70 -17.28
N ASN A 257 6.54 1.38 -16.58
CA ASN A 257 7.93 0.97 -16.45
C ASN A 257 8.13 -0.09 -15.35
N THR A 258 7.20 -0.22 -14.41
CA THR A 258 7.38 -1.09 -13.24
C THR A 258 6.26 -2.11 -13.04
N ALA A 259 5.09 -1.90 -13.65
CA ALA A 259 3.96 -2.82 -13.51
C ALA A 259 4.29 -4.24 -14.03
N PRO A 260 3.83 -5.30 -13.35
CA PRO A 260 3.89 -6.67 -13.87
C PRO A 260 3.09 -6.80 -15.16
N GLU A 261 3.44 -7.80 -15.98
CA GLU A 261 2.72 -8.12 -17.23
C GLU A 261 1.22 -8.30 -17.02
N THR A 262 0.82 -9.09 -16.00
CA THR A 262 -0.61 -9.35 -15.72
C THR A 262 -1.39 -8.07 -15.38
N VAL A 263 -0.74 -7.08 -14.75
CA VAL A 263 -1.36 -5.79 -14.42
C VAL A 263 -1.52 -4.94 -15.69
N LEU A 264 -0.50 -4.90 -16.54
CA LEU A 264 -0.54 -4.17 -17.82
C LEU A 264 -1.57 -4.78 -18.78
N ALA A 265 -1.65 -6.10 -18.85
CA ALA A 265 -2.59 -6.82 -19.72
C ALA A 265 -4.06 -6.54 -19.36
N ALA A 266 -4.34 -6.18 -18.11
CA ALA A 266 -5.69 -5.83 -17.67
C ALA A 266 -6.17 -4.47 -18.21
N ILE A 267 -5.26 -3.57 -18.58
CA ILE A 267 -5.55 -2.20 -19.04
C ILE A 267 -6.21 -2.25 -20.44
N PRO A 268 -7.37 -1.60 -20.64
CA PRO A 268 -7.96 -1.41 -21.96
C PRO A 268 -6.94 -0.83 -22.95
N GLY A 269 -6.89 -1.34 -24.18
CA GLY A 269 -5.92 -0.90 -25.20
C GLY A 269 -4.52 -1.50 -25.11
N ILE A 270 -4.16 -2.23 -24.04
CA ILE A 270 -2.85 -2.91 -23.95
C ILE A 270 -2.97 -4.41 -24.27
N GLY A 271 -3.70 -5.17 -23.46
CA GLY A 271 -3.89 -6.61 -23.66
C GLY A 271 -2.57 -7.36 -23.88
N SER A 272 -2.44 -8.04 -25.03
CA SER A 272 -1.27 -8.85 -25.37
C SER A 272 0.04 -8.05 -25.56
N ALA A 273 -0.04 -6.74 -25.78
CA ALA A 273 1.14 -5.88 -25.89
C ALA A 273 1.94 -5.81 -24.58
N ALA A 274 1.34 -6.18 -23.45
CA ALA A 274 1.98 -6.16 -22.13
C ALA A 274 3.30 -6.93 -22.08
N ALA A 275 3.37 -8.12 -22.70
CA ALA A 275 4.58 -8.93 -22.71
C ALA A 275 5.74 -8.22 -23.43
N GLU A 276 5.44 -7.56 -24.56
CA GLU A 276 6.43 -6.81 -25.32
C GLU A 276 6.88 -5.56 -24.55
N ILE A 277 5.95 -4.82 -23.94
CA ILE A 277 6.26 -3.68 -23.06
C ILE A 277 7.24 -4.08 -21.95
N VAL A 278 6.96 -5.20 -21.25
CA VAL A 278 7.81 -5.70 -20.16
C VAL A 278 9.19 -6.10 -20.66
N SER A 279 9.29 -6.68 -21.86
CA SER A 279 10.58 -7.09 -22.42
C SER A 279 11.43 -5.89 -22.89
N VAL A 280 10.81 -4.84 -23.42
CA VAL A 280 11.52 -3.68 -23.99
C VAL A 280 11.96 -2.67 -22.93
N ARG A 281 11.20 -2.49 -21.85
CA ARG A 281 11.41 -1.38 -20.88
C ARG A 281 12.80 -1.30 -20.24
N SER A 282 13.49 -2.43 -20.11
CA SER A 282 14.85 -2.50 -19.56
C SER A 282 15.90 -1.85 -20.48
N SER A 283 15.64 -1.83 -21.79
CA SER A 283 16.53 -1.28 -22.82
C SER A 283 16.32 0.21 -23.11
N LEU A 284 15.28 0.82 -22.53
CA LEU A 284 14.94 2.22 -22.78
C LEU A 284 15.99 3.16 -22.19
N ALA A 285 16.30 4.21 -22.95
CA ALA A 285 17.04 5.36 -22.41
C ALA A 285 16.17 6.14 -21.40
N GLU A 286 16.81 6.92 -20.53
CA GLU A 286 16.12 7.71 -19.49
C GLU A 286 15.01 8.61 -20.07
N GLN A 287 15.29 9.26 -21.20
CA GLN A 287 14.35 10.15 -21.88
C GLN A 287 13.10 9.42 -22.43
N GLU A 288 13.26 8.18 -22.91
CA GLU A 288 12.11 7.40 -23.37
C GLU A 288 11.30 6.87 -22.19
N ARG A 289 11.99 6.46 -21.12
CA ARG A 289 11.35 5.96 -19.89
C ARG A 289 10.50 7.03 -19.20
N SER A 290 10.78 8.31 -19.40
CA SER A 290 10.07 9.39 -18.72
C SER A 290 8.68 9.70 -19.27
N THR A 291 8.28 9.12 -20.42
CA THR A 291 6.98 9.41 -21.07
C THR A 291 6.08 8.19 -21.21
N ILE A 292 4.78 8.34 -20.97
CA ILE A 292 3.80 7.26 -21.21
C ILE A 292 3.65 6.89 -22.69
N VAL A 293 4.18 7.72 -23.59
CA VAL A 293 4.05 7.59 -25.06
C VAL A 293 5.07 6.60 -25.64
N TRP A 294 6.09 6.18 -24.88
CA TRP A 294 7.16 5.33 -25.41
C TRP A 294 6.67 4.02 -26.06
N PRO A 295 5.58 3.34 -25.61
CA PRO A 295 5.08 2.15 -26.30
C PRO A 295 4.62 2.45 -27.74
N VAL A 296 4.11 3.65 -28.00
CA VAL A 296 3.74 4.11 -29.34
C VAL A 296 4.98 4.44 -30.17
N LEU A 297 5.96 5.12 -29.57
CA LEU A 297 7.23 5.44 -30.23
C LEU A 297 8.00 4.19 -30.65
N ARG A 298 7.88 3.11 -29.88
CA ARG A 298 8.47 1.80 -30.18
C ARG A 298 7.61 0.92 -31.10
N GLY A 299 6.42 1.38 -31.51
CA GLY A 299 5.52 0.65 -32.40
C GLY A 299 4.84 -0.56 -31.74
N ILE A 300 4.83 -0.64 -30.41
CA ILE A 300 4.21 -1.71 -29.64
C ILE A 300 2.70 -1.49 -29.55
N ILE A 301 2.28 -0.24 -29.38
CA ILE A 301 0.87 0.17 -29.41
C ILE A 301 0.67 1.09 -30.63
N PRO A 302 -0.30 0.80 -31.52
CA PRO A 302 -0.65 1.71 -32.61
C PRO A 302 -1.07 3.09 -32.08
N ALA A 303 -0.69 4.15 -32.77
CA ALA A 303 -0.97 5.52 -32.31
C ALA A 303 -2.47 5.79 -32.20
N GLU A 304 -3.27 5.19 -33.08
CA GLU A 304 -4.74 5.26 -33.13
C GLU A 304 -5.43 4.60 -31.93
N ASP A 305 -4.79 3.62 -31.28
CA ASP A 305 -5.37 2.86 -30.16
C ASP A 305 -4.92 3.39 -28.78
N PHE A 306 -3.94 4.30 -28.76
CA PHE A 306 -3.31 4.78 -27.53
C PHE A 306 -4.28 5.54 -26.60
N ASP A 307 -5.33 6.16 -27.14
CA ASP A 307 -6.34 6.88 -26.35
C ASP A 307 -7.06 5.97 -25.35
N GLN A 308 -7.17 4.66 -25.65
CA GLN A 308 -7.83 3.67 -24.81
C GLN A 308 -7.06 3.37 -23.51
N CYS A 309 -5.73 3.50 -23.53
CA CYS A 309 -4.86 3.18 -22.40
C CYS A 309 -4.25 4.43 -21.74
N ALA A 310 -4.06 5.53 -22.46
CA ALA A 310 -3.30 6.70 -21.99
C ALA A 310 -3.76 7.26 -20.64
N VAL A 311 -5.08 7.33 -20.39
CA VAL A 311 -5.66 7.81 -19.12
C VAL A 311 -5.27 6.97 -17.91
N HIS A 312 -4.90 5.72 -18.14
CA HIS A 312 -4.54 4.77 -17.10
C HIS A 312 -3.05 4.68 -16.85
N LEU A 313 -2.22 5.37 -17.63
CA LEU A 313 -0.77 5.20 -17.58
C LEU A 313 -0.08 6.34 -16.84
N THR A 314 1.02 5.98 -16.19
CA THR A 314 2.05 6.89 -15.69
C THR A 314 3.42 6.26 -15.95
N THR A 315 4.48 7.03 -15.76
CA THR A 315 5.87 6.55 -15.75
C THR A 315 6.49 6.66 -14.37
N ARG A 316 5.69 7.04 -13.36
CA ARG A 316 6.17 7.49 -12.05
C ARG A 316 5.44 6.79 -10.92
N SER A 317 6.20 6.58 -9.85
CA SER A 317 5.68 6.09 -8.58
C SER A 317 6.16 6.98 -7.46
N PHE A 318 5.25 7.73 -6.84
CA PHE A 318 5.58 8.59 -5.70
C PHE A 318 5.53 7.85 -4.36
N ARG A 319 5.09 6.59 -4.37
CA ARG A 319 5.02 5.76 -3.16
C ARG A 319 5.76 4.46 -3.36
N TRP A 320 6.70 4.21 -2.47
CA TRP A 320 7.62 3.09 -2.54
C TRP A 320 7.47 2.22 -1.31
N ARG A 321 7.17 0.95 -1.53
CA ARG A 321 7.13 -0.05 -0.47
C ARG A 321 8.52 -0.62 -0.24
N VAL A 322 8.84 -0.78 1.04
CA VAL A 322 10.08 -1.35 1.52
C VAL A 322 9.75 -2.39 2.59
N ASP A 323 10.26 -3.59 2.41
CA ASP A 323 10.27 -4.64 3.42
C ASP A 323 11.69 -4.78 3.96
N PHE A 324 11.84 -4.87 5.27
CA PHE A 324 13.15 -4.98 5.90
C PHE A 324 13.13 -5.77 7.21
N GLU A 325 14.29 -6.34 7.52
CA GLU A 325 14.62 -6.96 8.80
C GLU A 325 15.40 -5.97 9.67
N LEU A 326 15.06 -5.92 10.95
CA LEU A 326 15.66 -5.04 11.95
C LEU A 326 16.10 -5.86 13.15
N GLY A 327 17.38 -5.83 13.48
CA GLY A 327 17.92 -6.60 14.59
C GLY A 327 19.39 -6.32 14.83
N VAL A 328 19.91 -6.89 15.92
CA VAL A 328 21.34 -6.78 16.26
C VAL A 328 22.09 -7.93 15.61
N VAL A 329 23.21 -7.62 14.97
CA VAL A 329 24.18 -8.60 14.47
C VAL A 329 25.46 -8.55 15.30
N GLY A 330 26.17 -9.68 15.39
CA GLY A 330 27.50 -9.72 16.02
C GLY A 330 28.57 -9.10 15.14
N GLU A 331 29.84 -9.27 15.53
CA GLU A 331 31.01 -8.74 14.81
C GLU A 331 31.14 -9.28 13.38
N ASP A 332 30.59 -10.48 13.10
CA ASP A 332 30.60 -11.08 11.77
C ASP A 332 29.60 -10.42 10.80
N GLN A 333 28.62 -9.66 11.31
CA GLN A 333 27.54 -9.00 10.58
C GLN A 333 26.67 -9.92 9.68
N GLU A 334 26.87 -11.25 9.76
CA GLU A 334 26.19 -12.21 8.90
C GLU A 334 24.80 -12.52 9.44
N ASN A 335 24.72 -12.87 10.73
CA ASN A 335 23.52 -13.41 11.35
C ASN A 335 23.01 -12.51 12.48
N PHE A 336 21.69 -12.37 12.55
CA PHE A 336 21.07 -11.70 13.67
C PHE A 336 21.23 -12.53 14.95
N LEU A 337 21.61 -11.87 16.05
CA LEU A 337 21.78 -12.49 17.37
C LEU A 337 20.45 -12.98 17.97
N SER A 338 19.32 -12.55 17.41
CA SER A 338 17.97 -12.93 17.78
C SER A 338 17.04 -12.79 16.56
N PRO A 339 15.87 -13.44 16.55
CA PRO A 339 14.92 -13.28 15.45
C PRO A 339 14.65 -11.80 15.14
N PRO A 340 14.98 -11.32 13.93
CA PRO A 340 14.86 -9.91 13.60
C PRO A 340 13.39 -9.51 13.52
N GLY A 341 13.11 -8.24 13.80
CA GLY A 341 11.82 -7.67 13.48
C GLY A 341 11.69 -7.52 11.96
N ARG A 342 10.67 -8.14 11.35
CA ARG A 342 10.24 -7.85 9.98
C ARG A 342 9.24 -6.69 9.95
N ILE A 343 9.54 -5.67 9.17
CA ILE A 343 8.71 -4.47 9.00
C ILE A 343 8.42 -4.28 7.51
N ARG A 344 7.20 -3.83 7.20
CA ARG A 344 6.82 -3.27 5.89
C ARG A 344 6.47 -1.81 6.08
N CYS A 345 6.99 -0.93 5.24
CA CYS A 345 6.57 0.46 5.18
C CYS A 345 6.36 0.93 3.74
N VAL A 346 5.57 2.00 3.58
CA VAL A 346 5.38 2.72 2.33
C VAL A 346 5.83 4.16 2.54
N VAL A 347 6.89 4.55 1.86
CA VAL A 347 7.42 5.92 1.88
C VAL A 347 6.71 6.73 0.81
N ASP A 348 6.21 7.90 1.19
CA ASP A 348 5.48 8.84 0.32
C ASP A 348 6.37 10.04 -0.02
N LEU A 349 6.62 10.21 -1.32
CA LEU A 349 7.45 11.25 -1.93
C LEU A 349 6.60 12.29 -2.68
N GLY A 350 5.27 12.22 -2.59
CA GLY A 350 4.34 13.11 -3.29
C GLY A 350 4.57 14.58 -2.94
N THR A 351 4.93 14.86 -1.69
CA THR A 351 5.26 16.23 -1.24
C THR A 351 6.77 16.45 -1.11
N PRO A 352 7.25 17.72 -1.11
CA PRO A 352 8.67 18.02 -0.89
C PRO A 352 9.21 17.52 0.45
N ARG A 353 8.35 17.32 1.45
CA ARG A 353 8.72 16.71 2.74
C ARG A 353 8.31 15.24 2.69
N PRO A 354 9.25 14.29 2.55
CA PRO A 354 8.91 12.87 2.47
C PRO A 354 8.19 12.44 3.75
N SER A 355 7.21 11.54 3.63
CA SER A 355 6.42 11.05 4.76
C SER A 355 6.26 9.54 4.68
N LEU A 356 5.62 8.94 5.69
CA LEU A 356 5.25 7.53 5.67
C LEU A 356 3.76 7.43 5.41
N ALA A 357 3.36 6.80 4.30
CA ALA A 357 1.96 6.53 4.02
C ALA A 357 1.41 5.42 4.93
N SER A 358 2.23 4.41 5.21
CA SER A 358 1.90 3.34 6.16
C SER A 358 3.15 2.61 6.63
N TRP A 359 3.08 1.95 7.79
CA TRP A 359 4.05 0.94 8.19
C TRP A 359 3.42 -0.07 9.15
N ARG A 360 3.97 -1.29 9.20
CA ARG A 360 3.55 -2.34 10.14
C ARG A 360 4.65 -3.35 10.41
N SER A 361 4.58 -4.00 11.57
CA SER A 361 5.34 -5.21 11.88
C SER A 361 4.69 -6.42 11.20
N LEU A 362 5.49 -7.26 10.55
CA LEU A 362 5.06 -8.52 9.93
C LEU A 362 5.22 -9.72 10.89
N ASN A 363 5.93 -9.56 12.01
CA ASN A 363 6.17 -10.65 12.97
C ASN A 363 4.91 -11.11 13.73
N LEU A 364 3.90 -10.24 13.83
CA LEU A 364 2.62 -10.61 14.47
C LEU A 364 1.85 -11.61 13.61
N ASP A 365 2.08 -11.61 12.30
CA ASP A 365 1.39 -12.50 11.37
C ASP A 365 1.86 -13.94 11.56
N THR A 366 3.15 -14.19 11.79
CA THR A 366 3.68 -15.54 12.03
C THR A 366 3.26 -16.11 13.39
N THR A 367 3.17 -15.29 14.44
CA THR A 367 2.69 -15.75 15.76
C THR A 367 1.19 -16.06 15.76
N VAL A 368 0.38 -15.22 15.12
CA VAL A 368 -1.07 -15.50 14.96
C VAL A 368 -1.29 -16.69 14.00
N GLN A 369 -0.48 -16.84 12.95
CA GLN A 369 -0.49 -18.02 12.07
C GLN A 369 -0.16 -19.30 12.83
N GLY A 370 0.86 -19.31 13.69
CA GLY A 370 1.20 -20.47 14.52
C GLY A 370 0.04 -20.91 15.41
N LEU A 371 -0.61 -19.95 16.08
CA LEU A 371 -1.76 -20.21 16.93
C LEU A 371 -2.98 -20.72 16.15
N VAL A 372 -3.28 -20.16 14.98
CA VAL A 372 -4.41 -20.61 14.13
C VAL A 372 -4.14 -21.98 13.53
N MET A 373 -2.90 -22.30 13.17
CA MET A 373 -2.51 -23.62 12.68
C MET A 373 -2.56 -24.67 13.78
N GLU A 374 -2.10 -24.36 15.00
CA GLU A 374 -2.25 -25.23 16.18
C GLU A 374 -3.72 -25.51 16.48
N GLN A 375 -4.57 -24.48 16.44
CA GLN A 375 -6.00 -24.62 16.67
C GLN A 375 -6.65 -25.55 15.62
N ARG A 376 -6.32 -25.39 14.33
CA ARG A 376 -6.83 -26.26 13.26
C ARG A 376 -6.30 -27.69 13.34
N ALA A 377 -5.07 -27.88 13.79
CA ALA A 377 -4.50 -29.20 14.03
C ALA A 377 -5.22 -29.90 15.20
N GLN A 378 -5.50 -29.17 16.28
CA GLN A 378 -6.30 -29.66 17.41
C GLN A 378 -7.74 -30.01 16.98
N ASP A 379 -8.38 -29.17 16.17
CA ASP A 379 -9.73 -29.45 15.64
C ASP A 379 -9.75 -30.67 14.69
N ALA A 380 -8.65 -30.92 13.96
CA ALA A 380 -8.51 -32.09 13.09
C ALA A 380 -8.19 -33.38 13.87
N GLU A 381 -7.51 -33.28 15.01
CA GLU A 381 -7.26 -34.40 15.94
C GLU A 381 -8.49 -34.75 16.79
N GLU A 382 -9.37 -33.77 17.07
CA GLU A 382 -10.63 -33.97 17.79
C GLU A 382 -11.79 -34.48 16.90
N ALA A 383 -11.60 -34.61 15.59
CA ALA A 383 -12.60 -35.23 14.70
C ALA A 383 -12.75 -36.73 15.04
N PRO A 384 -13.87 -37.18 15.64
CA PRO A 384 -14.01 -38.57 16.03
C PRO A 384 -14.14 -39.43 14.78
N ASN A 385 -13.36 -40.51 14.75
CA ASN A 385 -13.48 -41.59 13.79
C ASN A 385 -14.80 -42.35 14.05
N SER A 386 -15.94 -41.80 13.65
CA SER A 386 -17.25 -42.45 13.73
C SER A 386 -17.65 -42.99 12.36
N LEU A 387 -16.97 -44.06 11.95
CA LEU A 387 -17.51 -45.06 11.05
C LEU A 387 -18.17 -46.15 11.91
N ASN A 388 -19.44 -46.44 11.60
CA ASN A 388 -20.36 -47.43 12.18
C ASN A 388 -21.23 -46.97 13.36
N ASP A 389 -22.36 -46.33 13.03
CA ASP A 389 -23.65 -46.93 13.44
C ASP A 389 -24.79 -46.44 12.52
N VAL A 390 -25.32 -47.36 11.73
CA VAL A 390 -26.53 -47.16 10.92
C VAL A 390 -27.72 -47.75 11.69
N LYS A 391 -28.70 -46.92 12.06
CA LYS A 391 -30.10 -47.36 12.25
C LYS A 391 -31.10 -46.25 11.87
N PRO A 392 -32.34 -46.61 11.45
CA PRO A 392 -32.93 -46.01 10.28
C PRO A 392 -34.03 -44.96 10.56
N SER A 393 -34.13 -44.01 9.63
CA SER A 393 -35.31 -43.30 9.14
C SER A 393 -36.55 -43.24 10.07
N ARG A 394 -36.81 -42.06 10.63
CA ARG A 394 -38.16 -41.62 11.01
C ARG A 394 -38.56 -40.36 10.23
N ARG A 395 -39.65 -40.48 9.48
CA ARG A 395 -40.29 -39.49 8.60
C ARG A 395 -40.51 -38.12 9.27
N PRO A 396 -40.45 -37.00 8.52
CA PRO A 396 -40.85 -35.69 9.03
C PRO A 396 -42.38 -35.61 9.16
N ARG A 397 -42.85 -35.22 10.34
CA ARG A 397 -44.25 -34.81 10.58
C ARG A 397 -44.43 -33.36 10.13
N THR A 398 -45.27 -33.18 9.12
CA THR A 398 -45.91 -31.91 8.75
C THR A 398 -46.75 -31.36 9.90
N ARG A 399 -46.65 -30.05 10.18
CA ARG A 399 -47.70 -29.29 10.88
C ARG A 399 -47.85 -27.89 10.28
N PRO A 400 -49.09 -27.35 10.27
CA PRO A 400 -49.51 -26.32 9.34
C PRO A 400 -49.33 -24.90 9.86
N ARG A 401 -49.29 -24.01 8.87
CA ARG A 401 -49.29 -22.55 8.88
C ARG A 401 -50.63 -22.01 9.42
N ARG A 402 -50.61 -21.00 10.30
CA ARG A 402 -51.77 -20.14 10.60
C ARG A 402 -51.32 -18.68 10.47
N GLY A 403 -52.04 -17.91 9.66
CA GLY A 403 -51.62 -16.59 9.17
C GLY A 403 -52.09 -15.40 10.01
N ARG A 404 -51.36 -14.28 9.82
CA ARG A 404 -51.75 -12.87 9.51
C ARG A 404 -52.81 -12.16 10.39
N PRO A 405 -52.77 -10.81 10.52
CA PRO A 405 -52.81 -9.88 9.37
C PRO A 405 -51.86 -8.65 9.45
N ALA A 406 -51.96 -7.87 8.37
CA ALA A 406 -51.09 -6.79 7.91
C ALA A 406 -51.51 -5.39 8.36
N ALA A 407 -50.56 -4.46 8.34
CA ALA A 407 -50.63 -3.01 8.07
C ALA A 407 -49.20 -2.47 8.37
N SER A 408 -48.57 -1.50 7.71
CA SER A 408 -48.89 -0.56 6.62
C SER A 408 -47.57 0.20 6.38
N ASP A 409 -47.25 0.57 5.13
CA ASP A 409 -46.20 1.56 4.83
C ASP A 409 -46.51 2.91 5.50
N PRO A 410 -45.48 3.73 5.77
CA PRO A 410 -45.25 4.84 4.85
C PRO A 410 -43.78 5.14 4.54
N GLU A 411 -43.60 5.80 3.40
CA GLU A 411 -42.37 6.38 2.86
C GLU A 411 -42.08 7.79 3.48
N PRO A 412 -41.08 8.56 3.02
CA PRO A 412 -39.81 8.85 3.69
C PRO A 412 -39.78 10.22 4.40
N SER A 413 -38.83 10.41 5.33
CA SER A 413 -38.51 11.74 5.87
C SER A 413 -37.07 12.15 5.54
N SER A 414 -36.99 13.36 5.01
CA SER A 414 -35.84 14.18 4.63
C SER A 414 -35.22 14.88 5.85
N GLU A 415 -33.90 14.77 6.05
CA GLU A 415 -32.94 15.87 6.35
C GLU A 415 -31.55 15.34 6.80
N PRO A 416 -30.48 16.14 6.67
CA PRO A 416 -29.13 15.64 6.38
C PRO A 416 -28.31 15.30 7.62
N LEU A 417 -27.61 14.16 7.57
CA LEU A 417 -26.58 13.81 8.55
C LEU A 417 -25.32 14.66 8.35
N ARG A 418 -25.06 15.50 9.35
CA ARG A 418 -23.83 16.26 9.60
C ARG A 418 -22.56 15.46 9.33
N ALA A 419 -21.61 16.11 8.66
CA ALA A 419 -20.22 15.67 8.53
C ALA A 419 -19.52 15.56 9.90
N PRO A 420 -18.64 14.57 10.12
CA PRO A 420 -17.77 14.55 11.29
C PRO A 420 -16.56 15.49 11.10
N ALA A 421 -16.34 16.30 12.14
CA ALA A 421 -15.31 17.33 12.25
C ALA A 421 -13.88 16.75 12.23
N ARG A 422 -12.98 17.42 11.49
CA ARG A 422 -11.53 17.21 11.55
C ARG A 422 -10.96 17.84 12.83
N SER A 423 -10.38 17.02 13.70
CA SER A 423 -9.52 17.48 14.80
C SER A 423 -8.09 17.70 14.30
N ARG A 424 -7.67 18.96 14.23
CA ARG A 424 -6.24 19.35 14.30
C ARG A 424 -5.79 19.29 15.77
N PRO A 425 -4.50 19.01 16.03
CA PRO A 425 -3.80 19.64 17.13
C PRO A 425 -2.65 20.54 16.64
N PRO A 426 -2.14 21.43 17.51
CA PRO A 426 -1.62 22.73 17.14
C PRO A 426 -0.11 22.76 16.92
N ASN A 427 0.33 23.85 16.30
CA ASN A 427 1.71 24.28 16.18
C ASN A 427 2.45 24.31 17.51
N ALA A 428 3.68 23.81 17.49
CA ALA A 428 4.87 24.48 18.02
C ALA A 428 5.97 24.33 16.96
#